data_AF-A0A8B9B806-F1
#
_entry.id   AF-A0A8B9B806-F1
#
_cell.length_a   1.000
_cell.length_b   1.000
_cell.length_c   1.000
_cell.angle_alpha   90.00
_cell.angle_beta   90.00
_cell.angle_gamma   90.00
#
_symmetry.space_group_name_H-M   'P 1'
#
loop_
_entity.id
_entity.type
_entity.pdbx_description
1 polymer ?
#
loop_
_entity_poly.entity_id
_entity_poly.type
_entity_poly.pdbx_seq_one_letter_code
_entity_poly.pdbx_strand_id
1 'polypeptide(L)'
;MGHGVGLAPHGTWITVWATAARRALSTPGPAGGLAAPPNSPHIPSGSGRVSPPAWPQPGDGPTAPSPAAAFPRAGPRHRPRPLARNAPGGPSPTPCARRLWLPLLQLFKGRPRHVPRGRAMERLEVTETFAGIALPGHLHTKESLQFATTFPFRDTDVVIVTYPKSGTTWMQEILTLLYSRGDALPAKTIPNWERAPWLEQIHFRGALRDTAAHRLITSHLPARVLAPLLQRSKAKVIYVARNPKDVVVSFYYFHRLAKFLPDPVSFDAFLQQFLEGTVHYGSWFDHVKGWLGQRQLLDIFYVTYEELHQDLRGTAQRLSTFLGCPLGPETLEALEQHCSFAAMRDNAMANYTLIPREIMDHSQGRFMRKGEGTGGVGRHVGASIVPWPGPTGPFPSRRHGGGLARPLLPAAKRPLQPRLPGGDA
;
A
#
# COMPACT_ATOMS: atom_id res chain seq x y z
N MET A 1 -21.63 -37.82 -41.05
CA MET A 1 -20.82 -36.57 -41.07
C MET A 1 -20.90 -35.94 -39.69
N GLY A 2 -19.87 -36.13 -38.87
CA GLY A 2 -19.75 -35.52 -37.55
C GLY A 2 -18.47 -34.71 -37.50
N HIS A 3 -18.59 -33.39 -37.34
CA HIS A 3 -17.44 -32.53 -37.13
C HIS A 3 -17.11 -32.51 -35.64
N GLY A 4 -16.03 -33.22 -35.27
CA GLY A 4 -15.42 -33.12 -33.96
C GLY A 4 -14.70 -31.77 -33.83
N VAL A 5 -15.06 -31.01 -32.79
CA VAL A 5 -14.33 -29.82 -32.36
C VAL A 5 -13.06 -30.30 -31.66
N GLY A 6 -11.91 -30.08 -32.30
CA GLY A 6 -10.60 -30.43 -31.76
C GLY A 6 -10.25 -29.57 -30.54
N LEU A 7 -10.13 -30.21 -29.38
CA LEU A 7 -9.45 -29.66 -28.21
C LEU A 7 -7.95 -29.52 -28.53
N ALA A 8 -7.40 -28.32 -28.42
CA ALA A 8 -5.96 -28.10 -28.52
C ALA A 8 -5.22 -28.83 -27.38
N PRO A 9 -4.06 -29.46 -27.64
CA PRO A 9 -3.40 -30.32 -26.67
C PRO A 9 -2.80 -29.51 -25.51
N HIS A 10 -2.97 -30.01 -24.28
CA HIS A 10 -2.54 -29.45 -23.00
C HIS A 10 -1.07 -28.96 -22.88
N GLY A 11 -0.19 -29.27 -23.84
CA GLY A 11 1.25 -28.96 -23.80
C GLY A 11 1.64 -27.55 -24.29
N THR A 12 0.79 -26.83 -25.02
CA THR A 12 1.12 -25.50 -25.58
C THR A 12 1.14 -24.40 -24.51
N TRP A 13 0.28 -24.48 -23.49
CA TRP A 13 0.11 -23.42 -22.50
C TRP A 13 1.28 -23.30 -21.52
N ILE A 14 1.88 -24.42 -21.12
CA ILE A 14 3.07 -24.45 -20.25
C ILE A 14 4.21 -23.70 -20.94
N THR A 15 4.40 -23.98 -22.22
CA THR A 15 5.46 -23.39 -23.05
C THR A 15 5.21 -21.90 -23.28
N VAL A 16 3.98 -21.49 -23.57
CA VAL A 16 3.61 -20.06 -23.72
C VAL A 16 3.83 -19.30 -22.42
N TRP A 17 3.38 -19.83 -21.29
CA TRP A 17 3.52 -19.18 -19.99
C TRP A 17 4.98 -19.10 -19.54
N ALA A 18 5.75 -20.19 -19.70
CA ALA A 18 7.17 -20.20 -19.39
C ALA A 18 7.96 -19.30 -20.35
N THR A 19 7.56 -19.17 -21.61
CA THR A 19 8.20 -18.29 -22.59
C THR A 19 7.88 -16.82 -22.34
N ALA A 20 6.63 -16.49 -22.02
CA ALA A 20 6.22 -15.14 -21.61
C ALA A 20 6.91 -14.73 -20.30
N ALA A 21 6.93 -15.61 -19.29
CA ALA A 21 7.62 -15.37 -18.03
C ALA A 21 9.14 -15.22 -18.23
N ARG A 22 9.77 -16.07 -19.07
CA ARG A 22 11.19 -15.92 -19.43
C ARG A 22 11.43 -14.61 -20.17
N ARG A 23 10.70 -14.31 -21.25
CA ARG A 23 10.84 -13.06 -22.00
C ARG A 23 10.66 -11.83 -21.11
N ALA A 24 9.69 -11.85 -20.21
CA ALA A 24 9.46 -10.77 -19.27
C ALA A 24 10.56 -10.67 -18.19
N LEU A 25 11.16 -11.76 -17.75
CA LEU A 25 12.28 -11.75 -16.80
C LEU A 25 13.64 -11.45 -17.46
N SER A 26 13.76 -11.71 -18.76
CA SER A 26 14.98 -11.52 -19.56
C SER A 26 15.09 -10.14 -20.19
N THR A 27 14.01 -9.36 -20.27
CA THR A 27 14.07 -7.98 -20.77
C THR A 27 14.67 -7.05 -19.71
N PRO A 28 15.86 -6.47 -19.94
CA PRO A 28 16.36 -5.42 -19.06
C PRO A 28 15.35 -4.27 -19.08
N GLY A 29 14.94 -3.81 -17.89
CA GLY A 29 14.11 -2.62 -17.77
C GLY A 29 14.80 -1.43 -18.46
N PRO A 30 14.06 -0.43 -18.97
CA PRO A 30 14.68 0.72 -19.59
C PRO A 30 15.65 1.34 -18.59
N ALA A 31 16.93 1.32 -18.93
CA ALA A 31 17.95 2.04 -18.19
C ALA A 31 17.50 3.50 -18.13
N GLY A 32 17.39 4.04 -16.91
CA GLY A 32 17.09 5.45 -16.67
C GLY A 32 18.23 6.32 -17.18
N GLY A 33 18.26 6.54 -18.50
CA GLY A 33 19.05 7.58 -19.13
C GLY A 33 18.18 8.81 -19.26
N LEU A 34 18.43 9.81 -18.42
CA LEU A 34 17.90 11.17 -18.59
C LEU A 34 18.49 11.75 -19.88
N ALA A 35 17.72 11.69 -20.97
CA ALA A 35 17.94 12.56 -22.11
C ALA A 35 17.27 13.90 -21.81
N ALA A 36 18.07 14.96 -21.69
CA ALA A 36 17.57 16.33 -21.58
C ALA A 36 16.76 16.70 -22.84
N PRO A 37 15.64 17.43 -22.72
CA PRO A 37 14.90 17.89 -23.89
C PRO A 37 15.70 18.96 -24.66
N PRO A 38 15.66 18.95 -26.02
CA PRO A 38 16.33 19.97 -26.81
C PRO A 38 15.50 21.26 -26.87
N ASN A 39 16.20 22.39 -26.74
CA ASN A 39 15.89 23.74 -27.25
C ASN A 39 14.47 24.31 -27.03
N SER A 40 14.36 25.21 -26.04
CA SER A 40 13.39 26.31 -26.07
C SER A 40 14.01 27.54 -26.74
N PRO A 41 13.27 28.32 -27.56
CA PRO A 41 13.82 29.45 -28.30
C PRO A 41 14.00 30.69 -27.41
N HIS A 42 15.05 31.46 -27.74
CA HIS A 42 15.39 32.77 -27.19
C HIS A 42 14.28 33.83 -27.39
N ILE A 43 13.98 34.60 -26.34
CA ILE A 43 13.35 35.94 -26.42
C ILE A 43 14.07 36.86 -25.41
N PRO A 44 14.35 38.13 -25.75
CA PRO A 44 15.48 38.87 -25.19
C PRO A 44 15.14 39.68 -23.92
N SER A 45 16.23 40.08 -23.25
CA SER A 45 16.32 40.89 -22.05
C SER A 45 15.58 42.23 -22.14
N GLY A 46 14.67 42.48 -21.19
CA GLY A 46 14.07 43.78 -20.92
C GLY A 46 14.10 44.05 -19.41
N SER A 47 14.88 45.06 -19.02
CA SER A 47 14.99 45.57 -17.65
C SER A 47 13.70 46.23 -17.20
N GLY A 48 13.09 45.73 -16.12
CA GLY A 48 11.96 46.36 -15.44
C GLY A 48 11.90 45.92 -13.98
N ARG A 49 12.26 46.82 -13.07
CA ARG A 49 12.10 46.63 -11.62
C ARG A 49 10.60 46.57 -11.29
N VAL A 50 10.16 45.50 -10.64
CA VAL A 50 8.91 45.48 -9.86
C VAL A 50 9.18 44.70 -8.56
N SER A 51 8.91 45.34 -7.43
CA SER A 51 9.13 44.86 -6.07
C SER A 51 8.24 43.67 -5.69
N PRO A 52 8.69 42.75 -4.81
CA PRO A 52 7.83 41.71 -4.24
C PRO A 52 7.03 42.21 -3.01
N PRO A 53 5.86 41.64 -2.71
CA PRO A 53 5.10 41.96 -1.50
C PRO A 53 5.69 41.28 -0.26
N ALA A 54 5.52 41.96 0.87
CA ALA A 54 6.08 41.66 2.19
C ALA A 54 5.44 40.43 2.87
N TRP A 55 6.29 39.64 3.56
CA TRP A 55 5.88 38.71 4.63
C TRP A 55 6.22 39.35 5.98
N PRO A 56 5.38 39.23 7.02
CA PRO A 56 5.64 39.84 8.32
C PRO A 56 6.70 39.03 9.10
N GLN A 57 7.66 39.74 9.67
CA GLN A 57 8.61 39.23 10.67
C GLN A 57 8.08 39.46 12.10
N PRO A 58 8.48 38.64 13.09
CA PRO A 58 8.05 38.77 14.48
C PRO A 58 8.85 39.86 15.23
N GLY A 59 8.18 40.57 16.14
CA GLY A 59 8.78 41.61 16.98
C GLY A 59 9.40 41.07 18.28
N ASP A 60 10.51 41.68 18.67
CA ASP A 60 11.30 41.41 19.88
C ASP A 60 10.77 42.13 21.14
N GLY A 61 10.72 41.39 22.25
CA GLY A 61 11.11 41.78 23.63
C GLY A 61 10.11 42.58 24.51
N PRO A 62 10.35 42.69 25.86
CA PRO A 62 11.53 42.23 26.61
C PRO A 62 11.28 41.55 28.00
N THR A 63 12.29 40.79 28.44
CA THR A 63 12.87 40.56 29.80
C THR A 63 12.04 40.27 31.07
N ALA A 64 12.55 39.28 31.82
CA ALA A 64 12.14 38.78 33.14
C ALA A 64 12.44 39.72 34.33
N PRO A 65 12.02 39.35 35.56
CA PRO A 65 12.98 38.73 36.49
C PRO A 65 12.44 37.55 37.33
N SER A 66 13.37 36.74 37.85
CA SER A 66 13.18 35.72 38.91
C SER A 66 13.45 36.33 40.29
N PRO A 67 12.98 35.75 41.42
CA PRO A 67 13.93 34.96 42.24
C PRO A 67 13.35 33.76 43.05
N ALA A 68 14.25 32.80 43.30
CA ALA A 68 14.56 32.05 44.54
C ALA A 68 13.50 31.26 45.37
N ALA A 69 13.74 29.93 45.40
CA ALA A 69 13.94 29.02 46.56
C ALA A 69 13.04 29.05 47.82
N ALA A 70 12.47 27.88 48.18
CA ALA A 70 12.69 27.17 49.47
C ALA A 70 11.87 25.86 49.60
N PHE A 71 12.53 24.79 50.03
CA PHE A 71 11.94 23.56 50.62
C PHE A 71 11.61 23.79 52.11
N PRO A 72 10.79 22.93 52.75
CA PRO A 72 11.40 22.01 53.74
C PRO A 72 10.79 20.60 53.84
N ARG A 73 11.42 19.81 54.72
CA ARG A 73 11.45 18.35 54.92
C ARG A 73 10.36 17.77 55.85
N ALA A 74 10.02 16.50 55.57
CA ALA A 74 9.75 15.31 56.41
C ALA A 74 9.49 15.34 57.95
N GLY A 75 8.40 14.64 58.34
CA GLY A 75 8.31 13.63 59.44
C GLY A 75 7.63 14.05 60.77
N PRO A 76 7.25 13.12 61.69
CA PRO A 76 7.00 11.67 61.56
C PRO A 76 5.81 11.07 62.39
N ARG A 77 5.49 9.79 62.12
CA ARG A 77 4.99 8.70 63.02
C ARG A 77 3.63 8.83 63.75
N HIS A 78 2.75 7.83 63.56
CA HIS A 78 2.38 6.83 64.60
C HIS A 78 1.44 5.74 64.03
N ARG A 79 1.76 4.47 64.33
CA ARG A 79 0.83 3.30 64.32
C ARG A 79 0.60 2.91 65.79
N PRO A 80 -0.57 2.32 66.12
CA PRO A 80 -0.62 0.86 66.28
C PRO A 80 -1.89 0.18 65.72
N ARG A 81 -1.77 -1.15 65.51
CA ARG A 81 -2.78 -2.20 65.17
C ARG A 81 -3.59 -2.61 66.44
N PRO A 82 -4.50 -3.64 66.44
CA PRO A 82 -5.25 -4.37 65.39
C PRO A 82 -6.75 -4.61 65.70
N LEU A 83 -7.54 -5.12 64.74
CA LEU A 83 -8.39 -6.35 64.82
C LEU A 83 -9.63 -6.33 63.90
N ALA A 84 -9.71 -7.40 63.08
CA ALA A 84 -10.88 -8.21 62.77
C ALA A 84 -11.96 -7.74 61.76
N ARG A 85 -12.22 -8.69 60.84
CA ARG A 85 -13.48 -9.07 60.16
C ARG A 85 -13.86 -8.40 58.83
N ASN A 86 -13.71 -9.22 57.79
CA ASN A 86 -14.60 -9.50 56.66
C ASN A 86 -15.16 -8.32 55.83
N ALA A 87 -14.81 -8.40 54.54
CA ALA A 87 -15.05 -7.44 53.48
C ALA A 87 -16.53 -7.21 53.13
N PRO A 88 -16.92 -5.95 52.85
CA PRO A 88 -18.03 -5.62 51.97
C PRO A 88 -17.55 -5.00 50.64
N GLY A 89 -18.47 -4.99 49.68
CA GLY A 89 -18.37 -4.57 48.28
C GLY A 89 -17.37 -3.46 47.94
N GLY A 90 -16.61 -3.72 46.87
CA GLY A 90 -15.77 -2.70 46.22
C GLY A 90 -16.62 -1.57 45.62
N PRO A 91 -16.10 -0.32 45.63
CA PRO A 91 -16.82 0.84 45.16
C PRO A 91 -16.85 0.91 43.62
N SER A 92 -17.98 1.40 43.12
CA SER A 92 -18.19 1.84 41.75
C SER A 92 -17.16 2.90 41.33
N PRO A 93 -16.59 2.81 40.10
CA PRO A 93 -15.71 3.86 39.61
C PRO A 93 -16.52 5.11 39.24
N THR A 94 -16.03 6.25 39.72
CA THR A 94 -16.58 7.60 39.55
C THR A 94 -16.61 8.08 38.10
N PRO A 95 -17.54 8.97 37.72
CA PRO A 95 -17.74 9.40 36.35
C PRO A 95 -16.79 10.55 35.99
N CYS A 96 -15.54 10.24 35.62
CA CYS A 96 -14.62 11.26 35.08
C CYS A 96 -13.91 10.87 33.77
N ALA A 97 -14.27 9.73 33.15
CA ALA A 97 -13.69 9.28 31.88
C ALA A 97 -14.72 9.13 30.74
N ARG A 98 -15.85 9.84 30.80
CA ARG A 98 -16.91 9.80 29.76
C ARG A 98 -17.21 11.15 29.10
N ARG A 99 -16.37 12.17 29.26
CA ARG A 99 -16.64 13.55 28.79
C ARG A 99 -15.69 14.11 27.72
N LEU A 100 -15.08 13.25 26.89
CA LEU A 100 -14.28 13.70 25.73
C LEU A 100 -14.69 13.12 24.36
N TRP A 101 -15.84 12.45 24.26
CA TRP A 101 -16.33 11.87 22.99
C TRP A 101 -17.81 12.20 22.69
N LEU A 102 -18.24 13.44 22.95
CA LEU A 102 -19.63 13.85 22.73
C LEU A 102 -19.81 15.30 22.23
N PRO A 103 -18.97 15.75 21.29
CA PRO A 103 -19.55 16.44 20.14
C PRO A 103 -18.83 16.06 18.82
N LEU A 104 -19.07 14.85 18.32
CA LEU A 104 -18.69 14.43 16.95
C LEU A 104 -19.85 13.80 16.16
N LEU A 105 -21.06 13.81 16.74
CA LEU A 105 -22.28 13.30 16.13
C LEU A 105 -23.12 14.40 15.43
N GLN A 106 -22.67 15.66 15.40
CA GLN A 106 -23.36 16.75 14.69
C GLN A 106 -22.62 17.29 13.45
N LEU A 107 -21.49 16.71 13.05
CA LEU A 107 -20.76 17.09 11.82
C LEU A 107 -20.99 16.13 10.64
N PHE A 108 -21.96 15.23 10.72
CA PHE A 108 -22.36 14.31 9.64
C PHE A 108 -23.56 14.81 8.83
N LYS A 109 -23.67 16.12 8.58
CA LYS A 109 -24.64 16.71 7.63
C LYS A 109 -23.97 17.36 6.42
N GLY A 110 -22.82 16.85 6.00
CA GLY A 110 -22.37 17.08 4.63
C GLY A 110 -23.26 16.28 3.68
N ARG A 111 -24.25 16.93 3.06
CA ARG A 111 -25.01 16.30 1.97
C ARG A 111 -23.99 15.82 0.91
N PRO A 112 -24.06 14.56 0.43
CA PRO A 112 -23.28 14.18 -0.74
C PRO A 112 -23.65 15.16 -1.86
N ARG A 113 -22.64 15.77 -2.50
CA ARG A 113 -22.87 16.55 -3.72
C ARG A 113 -23.56 15.61 -4.71
N HIS A 114 -24.80 15.94 -5.03
CA HIS A 114 -25.64 15.15 -5.93
C HIS A 114 -25.00 15.20 -7.32
N VAL A 115 -24.24 14.17 -7.68
CA VAL A 115 -23.86 13.96 -9.08
C VAL A 115 -25.15 13.51 -9.79
N PRO A 116 -25.59 14.18 -10.87
CA PRO A 116 -26.76 13.73 -11.62
C PRO A 116 -26.53 12.29 -12.10
N ARG A 117 -27.48 11.37 -11.83
CA ARG A 117 -27.38 9.94 -12.17
C ARG A 117 -26.96 9.67 -13.63
N GLY A 118 -27.27 10.59 -14.55
CA GLY A 118 -26.89 10.47 -15.97
C GLY A 118 -25.39 10.63 -16.26
N ARG A 119 -24.65 11.42 -15.48
CA ARG A 119 -23.25 11.77 -15.80
C ARG A 119 -22.23 10.71 -15.35
N ALA A 120 -22.57 9.90 -14.35
CA ALA A 120 -21.70 8.84 -13.83
C ALA A 120 -21.62 7.61 -14.78
N MET A 121 -22.66 7.41 -15.60
CA MET A 121 -22.78 6.28 -16.53
C MET A 121 -22.08 6.52 -17.87
N GLU A 122 -21.83 7.77 -18.23
CA GLU A 122 -21.32 8.20 -19.54
C GLU A 122 -19.89 7.74 -19.84
N ARG A 123 -19.16 7.26 -18.82
CA ARG A 123 -17.72 6.93 -18.93
C ARG A 123 -17.37 5.46 -18.68
N LEU A 124 -18.36 4.56 -18.66
CA LEU A 124 -18.11 3.12 -18.46
C LEU A 124 -17.24 2.52 -19.57
N GLU A 125 -17.48 2.92 -20.83
CA GLU A 125 -16.74 2.43 -22.01
C GLU A 125 -15.45 3.21 -22.29
N VAL A 126 -15.19 4.29 -21.55
CA VAL A 126 -14.02 5.14 -21.80
C VAL A 126 -12.77 4.43 -21.29
N THR A 127 -11.69 4.44 -22.08
CA THR A 127 -10.36 4.03 -21.64
C THR A 127 -9.40 5.22 -21.71
N GLU A 128 -8.76 5.54 -20.59
CA GLU A 128 -7.70 6.53 -20.52
C GLU A 128 -6.34 5.85 -20.74
N THR A 129 -5.46 6.48 -21.52
CA THR A 129 -4.07 6.01 -21.66
C THR A 129 -3.16 6.95 -20.87
N PHE A 130 -2.36 6.39 -19.97
CA PHE A 130 -1.45 7.15 -19.12
C PHE A 130 -0.21 6.34 -18.78
N ALA A 131 0.96 6.97 -18.89
CA ALA A 131 2.26 6.32 -18.67
C ALA A 131 2.43 5.00 -19.44
N GLY A 132 1.84 4.89 -20.63
CA GLY A 132 1.89 3.69 -21.47
C GLY A 132 1.00 2.53 -21.03
N ILE A 133 0.02 2.75 -20.16
CA ILE A 133 -0.98 1.75 -19.75
C ILE A 133 -2.42 2.27 -19.96
N ALA A 134 -3.34 1.33 -20.23
CA ALA A 134 -4.77 1.59 -20.30
C ALA A 134 -5.41 1.56 -18.90
N LEU A 135 -6.30 2.51 -18.60
CA LEU A 135 -7.00 2.66 -17.31
C LEU A 135 -8.50 2.93 -17.55
N PRO A 136 -9.41 2.39 -16.71
CA PRO A 136 -10.84 2.54 -16.93
C PRO A 136 -11.30 3.98 -16.67
N GLY A 137 -11.88 4.61 -17.69
CA GLY A 137 -12.23 6.04 -17.70
C GLY A 137 -13.39 6.42 -16.78
N HIS A 138 -14.16 5.45 -16.30
CA HIS A 138 -15.16 5.65 -15.24
C HIS A 138 -14.50 5.99 -13.90
N LEU A 139 -13.32 5.43 -13.63
CA LEU A 139 -12.59 5.64 -12.38
C LEU A 139 -11.50 6.72 -12.52
N HIS A 140 -11.02 6.95 -13.74
CA HIS A 140 -9.89 7.83 -14.03
C HIS A 140 -10.26 8.87 -15.10
N THR A 141 -9.83 10.10 -14.88
CA THR A 141 -9.72 11.14 -15.91
C THR A 141 -8.27 11.56 -16.08
N LYS A 142 -7.95 12.24 -17.19
CA LYS A 142 -6.64 12.86 -17.40
C LYS A 142 -6.24 13.76 -16.23
N GLU A 143 -7.17 14.53 -15.67
CA GLU A 143 -6.88 15.39 -14.51
C GLU A 143 -6.54 14.57 -13.25
N SER A 144 -7.28 13.50 -12.95
CA SER A 144 -6.98 12.65 -11.79
C SER A 144 -5.63 11.94 -11.91
N LEU A 145 -5.27 11.53 -13.14
CA LEU A 145 -3.99 10.87 -13.43
C LEU A 145 -2.82 11.86 -13.35
N GLN A 146 -3.00 13.07 -13.87
CA GLN A 146 -2.02 14.15 -13.71
C GLN A 146 -1.84 14.53 -12.24
N PHE A 147 -2.94 14.62 -11.47
CA PHE A 147 -2.87 14.90 -10.04
C PHE A 147 -2.05 13.86 -9.28
N ALA A 148 -2.16 12.57 -9.63
CA ALA A 148 -1.35 11.51 -9.03
C ALA A 148 0.17 11.72 -9.23
N THR A 149 0.58 12.42 -10.31
CA THR A 149 2.00 12.74 -10.59
C THR A 149 2.55 13.95 -9.85
N THR A 150 1.70 14.70 -9.15
CA THR A 150 2.07 15.89 -8.40
C THR A 150 1.64 15.82 -6.94
N PHE A 151 1.14 14.66 -6.50
CA PHE A 151 0.63 14.49 -5.15
C PHE A 151 1.71 14.70 -4.08
N PRO A 152 1.48 15.60 -3.09
CA PRO A 152 2.44 15.86 -2.03
C PRO A 152 2.34 14.78 -0.95
N PHE A 153 3.14 13.73 -1.09
CA PHE A 153 3.31 12.73 -0.03
C PHE A 153 3.92 13.36 1.22
N ARG A 154 3.40 12.94 2.38
CA ARG A 154 3.93 13.28 3.71
C ARG A 154 4.79 12.13 4.23
N ASP A 155 5.72 12.46 5.11
CA ASP A 155 6.56 11.48 5.80
C ASP A 155 5.75 10.44 6.61
N THR A 156 4.51 10.77 7.00
CA THR A 156 3.62 9.89 7.76
C THR A 156 2.61 9.14 6.89
N ASP A 157 2.66 9.27 5.57
CA ASP A 157 1.76 8.54 4.67
C ASP A 157 2.12 7.05 4.62
N VAL A 158 1.09 6.23 4.45
CA VAL A 158 1.24 4.80 4.17
C VAL A 158 0.53 4.48 2.87
N VAL A 159 1.29 3.94 1.91
CA VAL A 159 0.84 3.71 0.54
C VAL A 159 0.76 2.22 0.25
N ILE A 160 -0.45 1.71 0.08
CA ILE A 160 -0.75 0.34 -0.34
C ILE A 160 -0.64 0.29 -1.86
N VAL A 161 0.32 -0.49 -2.36
CA VAL A 161 0.56 -0.63 -3.78
C VAL A 161 0.42 -2.09 -4.17
N THR A 162 -0.36 -2.35 -5.21
CA THR A 162 -0.59 -3.71 -5.71
C THR A 162 -0.83 -3.67 -7.21
N TYR A 163 -0.51 -4.72 -7.94
CA TYR A 163 -1.20 -4.95 -9.21
C TYR A 163 -2.66 -5.37 -8.90
N PRO A 164 -3.68 -4.96 -9.68
CA PRO A 164 -5.06 -5.33 -9.41
C PRO A 164 -5.23 -6.82 -9.11
N LYS A 165 -6.13 -7.14 -8.18
CA LYS A 165 -6.47 -8.52 -7.77
C LYS A 165 -5.38 -9.28 -7.00
N SER A 166 -4.36 -8.57 -6.50
CA SER A 166 -3.28 -9.15 -5.69
C SER A 166 -3.49 -9.09 -4.18
N GLY A 167 -4.70 -8.72 -3.69
CA GLY A 167 -5.00 -8.67 -2.25
C GLY A 167 -5.10 -7.27 -1.64
N THR A 168 -5.31 -6.23 -2.45
CA THR A 168 -5.44 -4.83 -2.02
C THR A 168 -6.48 -4.64 -0.91
N THR A 169 -7.69 -5.15 -1.10
CA THR A 169 -8.79 -5.06 -0.13
C THR A 169 -8.43 -5.72 1.20
N TRP A 170 -7.69 -6.83 1.17
CA TRP A 170 -7.26 -7.51 2.38
C TRP A 170 -6.27 -6.66 3.17
N MET A 171 -5.28 -6.08 2.49
CA MET A 171 -4.32 -5.18 3.12
C MET A 171 -4.98 -3.90 3.66
N GLN A 172 -5.98 -3.34 2.96
CA GLN A 172 -6.77 -2.20 3.46
C GLN A 172 -7.48 -2.54 4.78
N GLU A 173 -8.03 -3.74 4.89
CA GLU A 173 -8.70 -4.21 6.11
C GLU A 173 -7.72 -4.39 7.26
N ILE A 174 -6.59 -5.05 7.00
CA ILE A 174 -5.52 -5.26 7.98
C ILE A 174 -5.02 -3.91 8.53
N LEU A 175 -4.73 -2.95 7.65
CA LEU A 175 -4.24 -1.64 8.08
C LEU A 175 -5.29 -0.82 8.83
N THR A 176 -6.57 -0.96 8.47
CA THR A 176 -7.65 -0.30 9.21
C THR A 176 -7.66 -0.78 10.66
N LEU A 177 -7.64 -2.09 10.89
CA LEU A 177 -7.64 -2.64 12.25
C LEU A 177 -6.35 -2.33 13.00
N LEU A 178 -5.18 -2.37 12.33
CA LEU A 178 -3.91 -1.99 12.94
C LEU A 178 -3.92 -0.53 13.42
N TYR A 179 -4.35 0.42 12.58
CA TYR A 179 -4.39 1.83 12.95
C TYR A 179 -5.51 2.18 13.93
N SER A 180 -6.59 1.40 13.94
CA SER A 180 -7.68 1.49 14.92
C SER A 180 -7.44 0.67 16.19
N ARG A 181 -6.25 0.07 16.37
CA ARG A 181 -5.87 -0.74 17.54
C ARG A 181 -6.87 -1.87 17.84
N GLY A 182 -7.43 -2.48 16.80
CA GLY A 182 -8.41 -3.56 16.90
C GLY A 182 -9.87 -3.10 16.93
N ASP A 183 -10.15 -1.79 17.01
CA ASP A 183 -11.52 -1.29 16.87
C ASP A 183 -12.03 -1.54 15.45
N ALA A 184 -13.01 -2.43 15.34
CA ALA A 184 -13.63 -2.81 14.08
C ALA A 184 -14.70 -1.82 13.60
N LEU A 185 -15.06 -0.80 14.40
CA LEU A 185 -16.10 0.16 14.03
C LEU A 185 -15.85 0.84 12.68
N PRO A 186 -14.64 1.34 12.35
CA PRO A 186 -14.37 1.91 11.03
C PRO A 186 -14.53 0.90 9.90
N ALA A 187 -14.07 -0.34 10.11
CA ALA A 187 -14.21 -1.42 9.14
C ALA A 187 -15.67 -1.85 8.89
N LYS A 188 -16.56 -1.64 9.88
CA LYS A 188 -18.00 -1.97 9.80
C LYS A 188 -18.88 -0.83 9.33
N THR A 189 -18.40 0.41 9.35
CA THR A 189 -19.22 1.62 9.08
C THR A 189 -18.76 2.46 7.90
N ILE A 190 -17.49 2.35 7.50
CA ILE A 190 -16.92 3.15 6.41
C ILE A 190 -16.42 2.20 5.31
N PRO A 191 -16.85 2.38 4.05
CA PRO A 191 -16.35 1.57 2.94
C PRO A 191 -14.82 1.63 2.82
N ASN A 192 -14.20 0.51 2.43
CA ASN A 192 -12.75 0.41 2.31
C ASN A 192 -12.15 1.44 1.32
N TRP A 193 -12.87 1.78 0.25
CA TRP A 193 -12.46 2.81 -0.71
C TRP A 193 -12.50 4.24 -0.16
N GLU A 194 -13.16 4.48 0.97
CA GLU A 194 -13.07 5.75 1.71
C GLU A 194 -12.01 5.71 2.80
N ARG A 195 -11.75 4.53 3.40
CA ARG A 195 -10.70 4.35 4.42
C ARG A 195 -9.30 4.46 3.83
N ALA A 196 -9.10 3.93 2.63
CA ALA A 196 -7.81 3.92 1.93
C ALA A 196 -8.03 4.20 0.43
N PRO A 197 -8.36 5.45 0.04
CA PRO A 197 -8.74 5.79 -1.32
C PRO A 197 -7.59 5.63 -2.33
N TRP A 198 -7.93 5.37 -3.59
CA TRP A 198 -6.97 5.21 -4.69
C TRP A 198 -6.49 6.55 -5.22
N LEU A 199 -5.19 6.82 -5.16
CA LEU A 199 -4.57 8.10 -5.56
C LEU A 199 -4.95 8.54 -6.97
N GLU A 200 -4.97 7.61 -7.92
CA GLU A 200 -5.21 7.86 -9.33
C GLU A 200 -6.69 8.08 -9.70
N GLN A 201 -7.63 7.91 -8.77
CA GLN A 201 -9.05 7.95 -9.07
C GLN A 201 -9.69 9.33 -8.88
N ILE A 202 -10.77 9.60 -9.63
CA ILE A 202 -11.54 10.84 -9.61
C ILE A 202 -11.98 11.24 -8.18
N HIS A 203 -12.36 10.24 -7.37
CA HIS A 203 -12.91 10.45 -6.03
C HIS A 203 -11.84 10.69 -4.94
N PHE A 204 -10.57 10.49 -5.25
CA PHE A 204 -9.48 10.51 -4.26
C PHE A 204 -9.46 11.78 -3.42
N ARG A 205 -9.54 12.95 -4.08
CA ARG A 205 -9.45 14.25 -3.40
C ARG A 205 -10.60 14.49 -2.43
N GLY A 206 -11.77 13.93 -2.70
CA GLY A 206 -12.93 14.03 -1.80
C GLY A 206 -12.92 12.99 -0.68
N ALA A 207 -12.31 11.82 -0.93
CA ALA A 207 -12.27 10.71 0.03
C ALA A 207 -11.08 10.80 1.00
N LEU A 208 -9.95 11.37 0.58
CA LEU A 208 -8.76 11.48 1.42
C LEU A 208 -9.06 12.36 2.63
N ARG A 209 -9.16 11.73 3.80
CA ARG A 209 -9.35 12.46 5.06
C ARG A 209 -8.02 13.04 5.50
N ASP A 210 -7.95 14.36 5.50
CA ASP A 210 -6.79 15.08 6.02
C ASP A 210 -6.81 15.08 7.56
N THR A 211 -6.37 13.98 8.15
CA THR A 211 -6.28 13.82 9.61
C THR A 211 -4.86 14.07 10.09
N ALA A 212 -4.70 14.43 11.37
CA ALA A 212 -3.39 14.46 12.02
C ALA A 212 -2.74 13.06 12.16
N ALA A 213 -3.52 11.99 11.91
CA ALA A 213 -3.05 10.62 11.88
C ALA A 213 -2.53 10.21 10.48
N HIS A 214 -1.98 9.00 10.39
CA HIS A 214 -1.47 8.43 9.14
C HIS A 214 -2.56 8.40 8.06
N ARG A 215 -2.23 8.90 6.86
CA ARG A 215 -3.13 8.77 5.70
C ARG A 215 -2.87 7.43 5.03
N LEU A 216 -3.90 6.60 4.94
CA LEU A 216 -3.88 5.39 4.13
C LEU A 216 -4.23 5.75 2.69
N ILE A 217 -3.31 5.45 1.77
CA ILE A 217 -3.47 5.74 0.34
C ILE A 217 -3.29 4.42 -0.40
N THR A 218 -4.10 4.18 -1.43
CA THR A 218 -3.98 3.00 -2.28
C THR A 218 -3.54 3.40 -3.68
N SER A 219 -2.81 2.55 -4.40
CA SER A 219 -2.57 2.74 -5.83
C SER A 219 -2.31 1.44 -6.57
N HIS A 220 -2.68 1.43 -7.85
CA HIS A 220 -2.30 0.44 -8.86
C HIS A 220 -1.31 1.00 -9.89
N LEU A 221 -0.78 2.21 -9.67
CA LEU A 221 0.16 2.82 -10.60
C LEU A 221 1.55 2.15 -10.54
N PRO A 222 2.23 2.05 -11.70
CA PRO A 222 3.55 1.44 -11.77
C PRO A 222 4.61 2.31 -11.08
N ALA A 223 5.68 1.67 -10.59
CA ALA A 223 6.76 2.33 -9.86
C ALA A 223 7.37 3.52 -10.62
N ARG A 224 7.48 3.45 -11.95
CA ARG A 224 8.00 4.54 -12.79
C ARG A 224 7.23 5.86 -12.63
N VAL A 225 5.97 5.80 -12.20
CA VAL A 225 5.14 6.98 -11.94
C VAL A 225 5.31 7.46 -10.50
N LEU A 226 5.16 6.57 -9.52
CA LEU A 226 5.07 6.97 -8.10
C LEU A 226 6.40 7.01 -7.36
N ALA A 227 7.38 6.17 -7.72
CA ALA A 227 8.63 6.08 -6.99
C ALA A 227 9.42 7.41 -6.94
N PRO A 228 9.50 8.21 -8.02
CA PRO A 228 10.18 9.51 -7.95
C PRO A 228 9.54 10.50 -6.98
N LEU A 229 8.23 10.40 -6.74
CA LEU A 229 7.53 11.23 -5.77
C LEU A 229 7.78 10.73 -4.35
N LEU A 230 7.66 9.41 -4.14
CA LEU A 230 7.83 8.80 -2.83
C LEU A 230 9.24 8.99 -2.28
N GLN A 231 10.27 8.99 -3.14
CA GLN A 231 11.67 9.26 -2.77
C GLN A 231 11.88 10.67 -2.17
N ARG A 232 10.95 11.60 -2.37
CA ARG A 232 11.00 12.96 -1.80
C ARG A 232 10.37 13.05 -0.40
N SER A 233 9.95 11.91 0.15
CA SER A 233 9.28 11.79 1.44
C SER A 233 9.81 10.57 2.20
N LYS A 234 9.41 10.42 3.46
CA LYS A 234 9.60 9.19 4.24
C LYS A 234 8.34 8.32 4.29
N ALA A 235 7.41 8.52 3.35
CA ALA A 235 6.20 7.71 3.26
C ALA A 235 6.55 6.22 3.18
N LYS A 236 5.82 5.41 3.93
CA LYS A 236 6.01 3.95 3.93
C LYS A 236 5.19 3.32 2.83
N VAL A 237 5.79 2.39 2.09
CA VAL A 237 5.09 1.68 1.01
C VAL A 237 4.87 0.23 1.43
N ILE A 238 3.68 -0.28 1.17
CA ILE A 238 3.36 -1.71 1.33
C ILE A 238 3.06 -2.25 -0.06
N TYR A 239 3.92 -3.15 -0.55
CA TYR A 239 3.73 -3.79 -1.85
C TYR A 239 3.23 -5.22 -1.68
N VAL A 240 2.00 -5.49 -2.15
CA VAL A 240 1.44 -6.86 -2.16
C VAL A 240 1.54 -7.45 -3.57
N ALA A 241 2.32 -8.53 -3.70
CA ALA A 241 2.38 -9.35 -4.90
C ALA A 241 1.47 -10.58 -4.76
N ARG A 242 1.09 -11.19 -5.87
CA ARG A 242 0.36 -12.46 -5.89
C ARG A 242 0.81 -13.29 -7.07
N ASN A 243 0.69 -14.61 -6.96
CA ASN A 243 0.94 -15.51 -8.09
C ASN A 243 0.16 -15.05 -9.34
N PRO A 244 0.84 -14.75 -10.45
CA PRO A 244 0.20 -14.24 -11.66
C PRO A 244 -0.85 -15.18 -12.25
N LYS A 245 -0.73 -16.50 -12.02
CA LYS A 245 -1.73 -17.48 -12.47
C LYS A 245 -3.07 -17.30 -11.74
N ASP A 246 -3.04 -16.95 -10.45
CA ASP A 246 -4.25 -16.66 -9.68
C ASP A 246 -4.76 -15.23 -9.95
N VAL A 247 -3.85 -14.29 -10.23
CA VAL A 247 -4.21 -12.92 -10.65
C VAL A 247 -5.01 -12.95 -11.94
N VAL A 248 -4.55 -13.62 -13.01
CA VAL A 248 -5.26 -13.63 -14.30
C VAL A 248 -6.67 -14.22 -14.18
N VAL A 249 -6.83 -15.32 -13.42
CA VAL A 249 -8.15 -15.90 -13.15
C VAL A 249 -9.03 -14.92 -12.37
N SER A 250 -8.50 -14.32 -11.30
CA SER A 250 -9.27 -13.35 -10.52
C SER A 250 -9.62 -12.09 -11.31
N PHE A 251 -8.78 -11.70 -12.28
CA PHE A 251 -8.97 -10.49 -13.07
C PHE A 251 -9.97 -10.72 -14.20
N TYR A 252 -9.96 -11.90 -14.83
CA TYR A 252 -10.97 -12.32 -15.79
C TYR A 252 -12.39 -12.24 -15.20
N TYR A 253 -12.61 -12.87 -14.04
CA TYR A 253 -13.92 -12.81 -13.38
C TYR A 253 -14.29 -11.41 -12.88
N PHE A 254 -13.29 -10.57 -12.60
CA PHE A 254 -13.54 -9.19 -12.22
C PHE A 254 -13.96 -8.33 -13.42
N HIS A 255 -13.39 -8.54 -14.62
CA HIS A 255 -13.85 -7.86 -15.83
C HIS A 255 -15.30 -8.24 -16.18
N ARG A 256 -15.68 -9.51 -16.00
CA ARG A 256 -17.09 -9.94 -16.17
C ARG A 256 -18.07 -9.30 -15.17
N LEU A 257 -17.55 -8.83 -14.03
CA LEU A 257 -18.34 -8.24 -12.95
C LEU A 257 -18.42 -6.71 -13.08
N ALA A 258 -17.30 -6.05 -13.41
CA ALA A 258 -17.15 -4.61 -13.40
C ALA A 258 -17.44 -4.03 -14.79
N LYS A 259 -18.56 -3.31 -14.94
CA LYS A 259 -19.03 -2.77 -16.22
C LYS A 259 -18.17 -1.64 -16.79
N PHE A 260 -17.24 -1.12 -16.02
CA PHE A 260 -16.25 -0.14 -16.47
C PHE A 260 -14.98 -0.79 -17.05
N LEU A 261 -14.96 -2.12 -17.16
CA LEU A 261 -13.92 -2.87 -17.82
C LEU A 261 -14.50 -3.61 -19.03
N PRO A 262 -13.73 -3.82 -20.10
CA PRO A 262 -14.21 -4.59 -21.25
C PRO A 262 -14.57 -6.01 -20.85
N ASP A 263 -15.74 -6.48 -21.30
CA ASP A 263 -16.16 -7.86 -21.05
C ASP A 263 -15.26 -8.84 -21.83
N PRO A 264 -14.62 -9.81 -21.17
CA PRO A 264 -13.68 -10.70 -21.83
C PRO A 264 -14.42 -11.74 -22.67
N VAL A 265 -14.08 -11.80 -23.97
CA VAL A 265 -14.67 -12.75 -24.94
C VAL A 265 -14.51 -14.20 -24.50
N SER A 266 -13.31 -14.59 -24.08
CA SER A 266 -13.01 -15.92 -23.54
C SER A 266 -11.85 -15.83 -22.54
N PHE A 267 -11.70 -16.86 -21.71
CA PHE A 267 -10.57 -16.92 -20.78
C PHE A 267 -9.23 -16.98 -21.53
N ASP A 268 -9.15 -17.74 -22.62
CA ASP A 268 -7.92 -17.90 -23.41
C ASP A 268 -7.49 -16.58 -24.07
N ALA A 269 -8.44 -15.84 -24.66
CA ALA A 269 -8.17 -14.53 -25.24
C ALA A 269 -7.71 -13.54 -24.16
N PHE A 270 -8.36 -13.55 -22.99
CA PHE A 270 -7.98 -12.72 -21.86
C PHE A 270 -6.60 -13.08 -21.31
N LEU A 271 -6.26 -14.38 -21.26
CA LEU A 271 -4.95 -14.85 -20.84
C LEU A 271 -3.85 -14.36 -21.78
N GLN A 272 -4.06 -14.39 -23.09
CA GLN A 272 -3.11 -13.84 -24.06
C GLN A 272 -2.90 -12.33 -23.84
N GLN A 273 -3.98 -11.56 -23.72
CA GLN A 273 -3.89 -10.12 -23.42
C GLN A 273 -3.17 -9.84 -22.10
N PHE A 274 -3.40 -10.66 -21.07
CA PHE A 274 -2.73 -10.55 -19.78
C PHE A 274 -1.20 -10.80 -19.90
N LEU A 275 -0.80 -11.81 -20.68
CA LEU A 275 0.61 -12.15 -20.91
C LEU A 275 1.31 -11.09 -21.78
N GLU A 276 0.60 -10.51 -22.74
CA GLU A 276 1.08 -9.40 -23.57
C GLU A 276 1.09 -8.06 -22.82
N GLY A 277 0.38 -7.97 -21.69
CA GLY A 277 0.27 -6.76 -20.89
C GLY A 277 -0.63 -5.70 -21.50
N THR A 278 -1.60 -6.10 -22.32
CA THR A 278 -2.55 -5.22 -23.04
C THR A 278 -3.89 -5.06 -22.32
N VAL A 279 -4.11 -5.79 -21.21
CA VAL A 279 -5.24 -5.55 -20.29
C VAL A 279 -5.11 -4.20 -19.57
N HIS A 280 -6.22 -3.69 -19.01
CA HIS A 280 -6.17 -2.53 -18.12
C HIS A 280 -5.15 -2.71 -17.00
N TYR A 281 -4.47 -1.61 -16.63
CA TYR A 281 -3.30 -1.55 -15.73
C TYR A 281 -2.01 -2.17 -16.29
N GLY A 282 -2.04 -2.70 -17.52
CA GLY A 282 -0.87 -3.15 -18.25
C GLY A 282 -0.27 -4.47 -17.77
N SER A 283 1.01 -4.67 -18.09
CA SER A 283 1.79 -5.88 -17.77
C SER A 283 1.97 -6.07 -16.26
N TRP A 284 1.46 -7.19 -15.73
CA TRP A 284 1.74 -7.64 -14.36
C TRP A 284 3.24 -7.79 -14.12
N PHE A 285 3.96 -8.34 -15.10
CA PHE A 285 5.41 -8.58 -14.97
C PHE A 285 6.18 -7.28 -14.82
N ASP A 286 5.88 -6.27 -15.63
CA ASP A 286 6.56 -4.98 -15.56
C ASP A 286 6.18 -4.21 -14.30
N HIS A 287 4.92 -4.33 -13.86
CA HIS A 287 4.48 -3.74 -12.60
C HIS A 287 5.26 -4.32 -11.41
N VAL A 288 5.32 -5.65 -11.29
CA VAL A 288 6.05 -6.33 -10.21
C VAL A 288 7.53 -6.02 -10.29
N LYS A 289 8.20 -6.27 -11.44
CA LYS A 289 9.63 -5.96 -11.61
C LYS A 289 9.95 -4.51 -11.26
N GLY A 290 9.14 -3.57 -11.73
CA GLY A 290 9.33 -2.14 -11.49
C GLY A 290 9.32 -1.80 -10.00
N TRP A 291 8.33 -2.30 -9.26
CA TRP A 291 8.24 -2.09 -7.82
C TRP A 291 9.31 -2.85 -7.04
N LEU A 292 9.65 -4.09 -7.42
CA LEU A 292 10.77 -4.82 -6.78
C LEU A 292 12.12 -4.09 -7.00
N GLY A 293 12.29 -3.41 -8.13
CA GLY A 293 13.47 -2.60 -8.42
C GLY A 293 13.65 -1.38 -7.51
N GLN A 294 12.63 -0.96 -6.75
CA GLN A 294 12.70 0.19 -5.85
C GLN A 294 13.15 -0.17 -4.41
N ARG A 295 13.43 -1.46 -4.13
CA ARG A 295 13.79 -1.98 -2.80
C ARG A 295 14.91 -1.23 -2.08
N GLN A 296 15.86 -0.68 -2.82
CA GLN A 296 17.02 0.02 -2.25
C GLN A 296 16.80 1.52 -2.11
N LEU A 297 15.76 2.07 -2.75
CA LEU A 297 15.50 3.51 -2.84
C LEU A 297 14.33 3.96 -1.96
N LEU A 298 13.43 3.03 -1.60
CA LEU A 298 12.21 3.32 -0.85
C LEU A 298 12.11 2.40 0.37
N ASP A 299 11.41 2.86 1.41
CA ASP A 299 11.03 2.04 2.56
C ASP A 299 9.79 1.21 2.22
N ILE A 300 10.02 -0.01 1.73
CA ILE A 300 8.95 -0.88 1.21
C ILE A 300 8.84 -2.17 2.01
N PHE A 301 7.65 -2.42 2.55
CA PHE A 301 7.23 -3.72 3.06
C PHE A 301 6.73 -4.59 1.92
N TYR A 302 7.50 -5.62 1.55
CA TYR A 302 7.06 -6.62 0.58
C TYR A 302 6.39 -7.78 1.27
N VAL A 303 5.23 -8.16 0.73
CA VAL A 303 4.50 -9.35 1.14
C VAL A 303 3.79 -9.94 -0.08
N THR A 304 3.61 -11.25 -0.06
CA THR A 304 2.79 -11.96 -1.04
C THR A 304 1.41 -12.27 -0.47
N TYR A 305 0.41 -12.33 -1.33
CA TYR A 305 -0.93 -12.81 -0.97
C TYR A 305 -0.87 -14.20 -0.33
N GLU A 306 0.04 -15.03 -0.82
CA GLU A 306 0.33 -16.38 -0.33
C GLU A 306 0.87 -16.35 1.11
N GLU A 307 1.84 -15.48 1.43
CA GLU A 307 2.33 -15.28 2.80
C GLU A 307 1.22 -14.82 3.75
N LEU A 308 0.36 -13.89 3.32
CA LEU A 308 -0.80 -13.44 4.12
C LEU A 308 -1.75 -14.59 4.47
N HIS A 309 -1.96 -15.51 3.52
CA HIS A 309 -2.80 -16.68 3.72
C HIS A 309 -2.12 -17.76 4.57
N GLN A 310 -0.80 -17.90 4.46
CA GLN A 310 -0.04 -18.90 5.21
C GLN A 310 0.10 -18.51 6.69
N ASP A 311 0.42 -17.25 6.97
CA ASP A 311 0.65 -16.75 8.33
C ASP A 311 0.27 -15.27 8.45
N LEU A 312 -1.02 -15.02 8.67
CA LEU A 312 -1.54 -13.68 8.91
C LEU A 312 -0.94 -13.06 10.19
N ARG A 313 -0.78 -13.85 11.25
CA ARG A 313 -0.30 -13.40 12.56
C ARG A 313 1.16 -12.93 12.48
N GLY A 314 2.06 -13.74 11.94
CA GLY A 314 3.46 -13.37 11.77
C GLY A 314 3.63 -12.23 10.76
N THR A 315 2.81 -12.19 9.70
CA THR A 315 2.80 -11.06 8.77
C THR A 315 2.35 -9.76 9.46
N ALA A 316 1.31 -9.80 10.28
CA ALA A 316 0.83 -8.64 11.03
C ALA A 316 1.89 -8.12 12.02
N GLN A 317 2.65 -9.02 12.67
CA GLN A 317 3.77 -8.63 13.56
C GLN A 317 4.90 -7.93 12.79
N ARG A 318 5.30 -8.48 11.64
CA ARG A 318 6.29 -7.86 10.75
C ARG A 318 5.82 -6.50 10.26
N LEU A 319 4.55 -6.40 9.86
CA LEU A 319 3.93 -5.17 9.38
C LEU A 319 3.83 -4.11 10.49
N SER A 320 3.45 -4.50 11.69
CA SER A 320 3.42 -3.64 12.88
C SER A 320 4.80 -3.06 13.19
N THR A 321 5.84 -3.89 13.14
CA THR A 321 7.24 -3.46 13.34
C THR A 321 7.66 -2.47 12.25
N PHE A 322 7.36 -2.79 10.98
CA PHE A 322 7.65 -1.92 9.85
C PHE A 322 6.95 -0.57 9.97
N LEU A 323 5.68 -0.53 10.36
CA LEU A 323 4.91 0.70 10.52
C LEU A 323 5.29 1.47 11.79
N GLY A 324 5.84 0.81 12.80
CA GLY A 324 6.08 1.38 14.12
C GLY A 324 4.79 1.53 14.94
N CYS A 325 3.76 0.71 14.66
CA CYS A 325 2.52 0.71 15.42
C CYS A 325 2.51 -0.49 16.39
N PRO A 326 2.25 -0.31 17.70
CA PRO A 326 2.18 -1.42 18.64
C PRO A 326 1.06 -2.41 18.28
N LEU A 327 1.38 -3.70 18.23
CA LEU A 327 0.41 -4.78 18.04
C LEU A 327 0.11 -5.46 19.37
N GLY A 328 -1.03 -5.10 19.97
CA GLY A 328 -1.53 -5.74 21.19
C GLY A 328 -2.30 -7.04 20.91
N PRO A 329 -2.51 -7.90 21.92
CA PRO A 329 -3.30 -9.12 21.78
C PRO A 329 -4.70 -8.87 21.21
N GLU A 330 -5.40 -7.83 21.70
CA GLU A 330 -6.74 -7.46 21.22
C GLU A 330 -6.76 -7.10 19.73
N THR A 331 -5.74 -6.37 19.25
CA THR A 331 -5.63 -6.02 17.83
C THR A 331 -5.36 -7.27 16.99
N LEU A 332 -4.55 -8.20 17.49
CA LEU A 332 -4.23 -9.43 16.80
C LEU A 332 -5.45 -10.36 16.70
N GLU A 333 -6.22 -10.49 17.78
CA GLU A 333 -7.50 -11.21 17.77
C GLU A 333 -8.50 -10.57 16.79
N ALA A 334 -8.60 -9.24 16.80
CA ALA A 334 -9.47 -8.53 15.86
C ALA A 334 -9.06 -8.78 14.39
N LEU A 335 -7.76 -8.82 14.09
CA LEU A 335 -7.26 -9.16 12.76
C LEU A 335 -7.66 -10.57 12.34
N GLU A 336 -7.47 -11.57 13.21
CA GLU A 336 -7.82 -12.97 12.93
C GLU A 336 -9.34 -13.14 12.69
N GLN A 337 -10.16 -12.42 13.45
CA GLN A 337 -11.61 -12.46 13.32
C GLN A 337 -12.11 -11.73 12.07
N HIS A 338 -11.67 -10.50 11.86
CA HIS A 338 -12.25 -9.60 10.86
C HIS A 338 -11.56 -9.61 9.50
N CYS A 339 -10.29 -10.02 9.42
CA CYS A 339 -9.58 -10.15 8.15
C CYS A 339 -9.63 -11.57 7.56
N SER A 340 -10.42 -12.48 8.13
CA SER A 340 -10.70 -13.77 7.50
C SER A 340 -11.52 -13.57 6.20
N PHE A 341 -11.32 -14.44 5.21
CA PHE A 341 -12.07 -14.35 3.95
C PHE A 341 -13.58 -14.38 4.17
N ALA A 342 -14.07 -15.25 5.08
CA ALA A 342 -15.48 -15.35 5.39
C ALA A 342 -16.04 -14.05 5.98
N ALA A 343 -15.36 -13.48 6.98
CA ALA A 343 -15.79 -12.23 7.61
C ALA A 343 -15.82 -11.06 6.62
N MET A 344 -14.75 -10.92 5.82
CA MET A 344 -14.68 -9.86 4.83
C MET A 344 -15.71 -10.02 3.71
N ARG A 345 -15.97 -11.26 3.26
CA ARG A 345 -16.98 -11.55 2.23
C ARG A 345 -18.37 -11.13 2.68
N ASP A 346 -18.66 -11.23 3.96
CA ASP A 346 -19.96 -10.92 4.54
C ASP A 346 -20.04 -9.46 5.06
N ASN A 347 -18.93 -8.71 5.01
CA ASN A 347 -18.87 -7.28 5.36
C ASN A 347 -19.18 -6.38 4.13
N ALA A 348 -20.34 -5.72 4.13
CA ALA A 348 -20.77 -4.78 3.08
C ALA A 348 -19.77 -3.63 2.82
N MET A 349 -18.97 -3.25 3.82
CA MET A 349 -17.96 -2.19 3.72
C MET A 349 -16.65 -2.65 3.06
N ALA A 350 -16.49 -3.94 2.77
CA ALA A 350 -15.29 -4.51 2.15
C ALA A 350 -15.59 -5.39 0.93
N ASN A 351 -16.81 -5.94 0.81
CA ASN A 351 -17.18 -6.88 -0.24
C ASN A 351 -17.75 -6.22 -1.53
N TYR A 352 -17.83 -4.89 -1.56
CA TYR A 352 -18.30 -4.08 -2.70
C TYR A 352 -19.78 -4.23 -3.07
N THR A 353 -20.63 -4.86 -2.25
CA THR A 353 -22.07 -4.97 -2.55
C THR A 353 -22.80 -3.62 -2.52
N LEU A 354 -22.19 -2.60 -1.93
CA LEU A 354 -22.72 -1.22 -1.93
C LEU A 354 -22.53 -0.50 -3.28
N ILE A 355 -21.69 -1.03 -4.18
CA ILE A 355 -21.52 -0.45 -5.52
C ILE A 355 -22.78 -0.74 -6.35
N PRO A 356 -23.41 0.28 -6.97
CA PRO A 356 -24.59 0.09 -7.80
C PRO A 356 -24.40 -0.94 -8.92
N ARG A 357 -25.49 -1.64 -9.27
CA ARG A 357 -25.48 -2.71 -10.28
C ARG A 357 -25.09 -2.20 -11.68
N GLU A 358 -25.31 -0.92 -11.91
CA GLU A 358 -24.95 -0.21 -13.13
C GLU A 358 -23.44 -0.08 -13.30
N ILE A 359 -22.67 -0.17 -12.21
CA ILE A 359 -21.20 -0.12 -12.21
C ILE A 359 -20.62 -1.53 -12.01
N MET A 360 -21.24 -2.37 -11.17
CA MET A 360 -20.78 -3.73 -10.86
C MET A 360 -21.95 -4.72 -10.82
N ASP A 361 -22.02 -5.67 -11.75
CA ASP A 361 -23.14 -6.61 -11.86
C ASP A 361 -23.01 -7.81 -10.92
N HIS A 362 -23.43 -7.63 -9.67
CA HIS A 362 -23.42 -8.67 -8.64
C HIS A 362 -24.23 -9.94 -8.97
N SER A 363 -24.98 -9.97 -10.09
CA SER A 363 -25.62 -11.20 -10.58
C SER A 363 -24.66 -12.13 -11.32
N GLN A 364 -23.55 -11.62 -11.86
CA GLN A 364 -22.52 -12.39 -12.58
C GLN A 364 -21.52 -13.06 -11.63
N GLY A 365 -21.53 -12.70 -10.34
CA GLY A 365 -20.62 -13.24 -9.34
C GLY A 365 -20.45 -12.29 -8.15
N ARG A 366 -19.40 -12.54 -7.36
CA ARG A 366 -19.07 -11.73 -6.18
C ARG A 366 -17.66 -11.16 -6.32
N PHE A 367 -17.45 -9.93 -5.85
CA PHE A 367 -16.12 -9.32 -5.80
C PHE A 367 -15.15 -10.17 -4.96
N MET A 368 -15.61 -10.61 -3.79
CA MET A 368 -14.91 -11.61 -2.96
C MET A 368 -15.29 -13.01 -3.39
N ARG A 369 -14.53 -13.55 -4.34
CA ARG A 369 -14.89 -14.77 -5.10
C ARG A 369 -14.64 -16.10 -4.37
N LYS A 370 -13.38 -16.36 -3.98
CA LYS A 370 -12.97 -17.65 -3.35
C LYS A 370 -11.96 -17.53 -2.22
N GLY A 371 -11.05 -16.55 -2.26
CA GLY A 371 -10.12 -16.29 -1.15
C GLY A 371 -9.01 -17.32 -0.92
N GLU A 372 -8.76 -18.21 -1.88
CA GLU A 372 -7.80 -19.31 -1.74
C GLU A 372 -6.34 -18.83 -1.95
N GLY A 373 -5.43 -19.29 -1.08
CA GLY A 373 -4.01 -18.93 -1.06
C GLY A 373 -3.20 -19.42 -2.25
N THR A 374 -3.45 -20.64 -2.75
CA THR A 374 -2.92 -21.17 -4.02
C THR A 374 -3.87 -22.28 -4.52
N GLY A 375 -4.00 -22.47 -5.84
CA GLY A 375 -4.69 -23.64 -6.41
C GLY A 375 -5.98 -23.38 -7.20
N GLY A 376 -6.40 -22.12 -7.39
CA GLY A 376 -7.56 -21.79 -8.23
C GLY A 376 -7.36 -22.12 -9.72
N VAL A 377 -6.09 -22.30 -10.11
CA VAL A 377 -5.61 -22.58 -11.47
C VAL A 377 -6.03 -23.97 -11.97
N GLY A 378 -6.05 -24.99 -11.10
CA GLY A 378 -6.15 -26.40 -11.53
C GLY A 378 -7.43 -26.78 -12.29
N ARG A 379 -8.47 -25.94 -12.27
CA ARG A 379 -9.71 -26.14 -13.05
C ARG A 379 -9.75 -25.36 -14.38
N HIS A 380 -8.87 -24.38 -14.59
CA HIS A 380 -8.89 -23.49 -15.75
C HIS A 380 -7.61 -23.56 -16.58
N VAL A 381 -6.50 -23.99 -15.97
CA VAL A 381 -5.22 -24.19 -16.64
C VAL A 381 -4.68 -25.52 -16.13
N GLY A 382 -4.46 -26.47 -17.04
CA GLY A 382 -4.12 -27.87 -16.71
C GLY A 382 -3.00 -28.00 -15.66
N ALA A 383 -3.10 -29.05 -14.83
CA ALA A 383 -2.37 -29.25 -13.58
C ALA A 383 -0.83 -29.41 -13.67
N SER A 384 -0.20 -29.14 -14.82
CA SER A 384 1.23 -29.35 -15.04
C SER A 384 1.91 -28.06 -15.43
N ILE A 385 2.14 -27.11 -14.50
CA ILE A 385 2.97 -25.94 -14.77
C ILE A 385 3.93 -25.73 -13.61
N VAL A 386 5.22 -25.62 -13.94
CA VAL A 386 6.33 -25.32 -13.03
C VAL A 386 5.94 -24.19 -12.05
N PRO A 387 6.24 -24.33 -10.74
CA PRO A 387 6.02 -23.29 -9.75
C PRO A 387 6.72 -21.99 -10.17
N TRP A 388 6.05 -20.85 -9.98
CA TRP A 388 6.76 -19.59 -9.90
C TRP A 388 7.63 -19.65 -8.63
N PRO A 389 8.97 -19.55 -8.71
CA PRO A 389 9.85 -19.78 -7.56
C PRO A 389 9.71 -18.73 -6.47
N GLY A 390 8.84 -17.73 -6.66
CA GLY A 390 8.80 -16.56 -5.83
C GLY A 390 10.15 -15.83 -5.85
N PRO A 391 10.23 -14.69 -5.18
CA PRO A 391 11.48 -14.28 -4.59
C PRO A 391 11.84 -15.31 -3.50
N THR A 392 12.88 -16.11 -3.73
CA THR A 392 13.31 -17.17 -2.80
C THR A 392 13.77 -16.57 -1.47
N GLY A 393 13.09 -16.93 -0.37
CA GLY A 393 13.49 -16.68 1.02
C GLY A 393 12.66 -15.61 1.77
N PRO A 394 12.56 -15.68 3.11
CA PRO A 394 11.97 -14.61 3.90
C PRO A 394 12.73 -13.31 3.64
N PHE A 395 12.01 -12.27 3.22
CA PHE A 395 12.62 -10.97 2.94
C PHE A 395 13.21 -10.38 4.22
N PRO A 396 14.54 -10.17 4.31
CA PRO A 396 15.12 -9.51 5.46
C PRO A 396 14.62 -8.07 5.50
N SER A 397 13.81 -7.74 6.50
CA SER A 397 13.57 -6.35 6.88
C SER A 397 14.91 -5.75 7.32
N ARG A 398 15.25 -4.55 6.84
CA ARG A 398 16.44 -3.84 7.32
C ARG A 398 16.34 -3.74 8.84
N ARG A 399 17.34 -4.27 9.55
CA ARG A 399 17.56 -3.92 10.95
C ARG A 399 17.94 -2.45 10.96
N HIS A 400 17.08 -1.59 11.51
CA HIS A 400 17.49 -0.26 11.94
C HIS A 400 18.45 -0.44 13.11
N GLY A 401 19.76 -0.43 12.81
CA GLY A 401 20.83 -0.37 13.79
C GLY A 401 21.81 0.70 13.34
N GLY A 402 21.81 1.83 14.05
CA GLY A 402 22.84 2.85 13.90
C GLY A 402 24.21 2.27 14.27
N GLY A 403 25.22 2.62 13.49
CA GLY A 403 26.60 2.21 13.72
C GLY A 403 27.44 2.50 12.49
N LEU A 404 28.15 3.62 12.52
CA LEU A 404 29.16 4.00 11.53
C LEU A 404 30.15 2.86 11.29
N ALA A 405 30.17 2.31 10.08
CA ALA A 405 31.31 1.53 9.58
C ALA A 405 32.11 2.42 8.63
N ARG A 406 33.28 2.86 9.10
CA ARG A 406 34.31 3.52 8.27
C ARG A 406 34.80 2.57 7.16
N PRO A 407 35.13 3.06 5.96
CA PRO A 407 35.70 2.22 4.91
C PRO A 407 37.14 1.83 5.25
N LEU A 408 37.45 0.53 5.12
CA LEU A 408 38.79 -0.03 5.19
C LEU A 408 39.57 0.35 3.91
N LEU A 409 40.67 1.09 4.08
CA LEU A 409 41.71 1.30 3.08
C LEU A 409 42.52 0.00 2.89
N PRO A 410 43.03 -0.32 1.68
CA PRO A 410 43.88 -1.49 1.47
C PRO A 410 45.26 -1.30 2.09
N ALA A 411 45.77 -2.37 2.71
CA ALA A 411 47.03 -2.41 3.43
C ALA A 411 48.25 -2.09 2.53
N ALA A 412 49.04 -1.10 2.95
CA ALA A 412 50.37 -0.83 2.40
C ALA A 412 51.37 -1.92 2.81
N LYS A 413 52.15 -2.41 1.84
CA LYS A 413 53.27 -3.34 2.05
C LYS A 413 54.36 -2.66 2.90
N ARG A 414 54.78 -3.31 3.99
CA ARG A 414 55.95 -2.91 4.80
C ARG A 414 57.24 -3.04 3.99
N PRO A 415 58.21 -2.10 4.09
CA PRO A 415 59.56 -2.28 3.58
C PRO A 415 60.39 -3.17 4.51
N LEU A 416 61.24 -4.02 3.92
CA LEU A 416 62.26 -4.82 4.61
C LEU A 416 63.31 -3.91 5.27
N GLN A 417 63.64 -4.19 6.53
CA GLN A 417 64.89 -3.71 7.15
C GLN A 417 66.02 -4.73 6.91
N PRO A 418 67.25 -4.29 6.61
CA PRO A 418 68.41 -5.18 6.51
C PRO A 418 68.99 -5.51 7.90
N ARG A 419 69.39 -6.79 8.08
CA ARG A 419 70.13 -7.28 9.25
C ARG A 419 71.58 -6.80 9.19
N LEU A 420 72.09 -6.25 10.31
CA LEU A 420 73.53 -6.11 10.55
C LEU A 420 74.06 -7.39 11.22
N PRO A 421 75.25 -7.90 10.85
CA PRO A 421 75.92 -8.98 11.56
C PRO A 421 76.74 -8.47 12.75
N GLY A 422 76.76 -9.28 13.81
CA GLY A 422 77.62 -9.11 14.98
C GLY A 422 79.10 -9.30 14.64
N GLY A 423 79.96 -8.67 15.45
CA GLY A 423 81.41 -8.65 15.25
C GLY A 423 82.15 -9.90 15.69
N ASP A 424 83.43 -9.94 15.31
CA ASP A 424 84.58 -10.27 16.15
C ASP A 424 85.87 -10.05 15.33
N ALA A 425 86.92 -9.62 16.05
CA ALA A 425 88.32 -9.32 15.66
C ALA A 425 88.62 -7.98 14.99
#